data_AF-A0A0Q0C4U2-F1
#
_entry.id   AF-A0A0Q0C4U2-F1
#
_cell.length_a   1.000
_cell.length_b   1.000
_cell.length_c   1.000
_cell.angle_alpha   90.00
_cell.angle_beta   90.00
_cell.angle_gamma   90.00
#
_symmetry.space_group_name_H-M   'P 1'
#
loop_
_entity.id
_entity.type
_entity.pdbx_description
1 polymer ?
#
loop_
_entity_poly.entity_id
_entity_poly.type
_entity_poly.pdbx_seq_one_letter_code
_entity_poly.pdbx_strand_id
1 'polypeptide(L)' 'MEEIGYRTDIFSLDGIAGSQREYIHWLLETCTEGRVEAESILTEDAIDLLATKLRTPLQIQLHISLTLEAGYLTG' A
#
# COMPACT_ATOMS: atom_id res chain seq x y z
N MET A 1 -15.33 11.94 -25.31
CA MET A 1 -15.93 12.27 -23.99
C MET A 1 -16.14 10.95 -23.31
N GLU A 2 -15.16 10.52 -22.54
CA GLU A 2 -15.17 9.26 -21.81
C GLU A 2 -15.04 9.64 -20.35
N GLU A 3 -16.14 9.45 -19.63
CA GLU A 3 -16.24 9.70 -18.21
C GLU A 3 -15.74 8.46 -17.48
N ILE A 4 -14.61 8.57 -16.79
CA ILE A 4 -14.20 7.57 -15.80
C ILE A 4 -14.40 8.19 -14.43
N GLY A 5 -15.63 8.11 -13.94
CA GLY A 5 -15.91 8.19 -12.51
C GLY A 5 -15.55 6.86 -11.87
N TYR A 6 -14.33 6.73 -11.36
CA TYR A 6 -13.95 5.58 -10.54
C TYR A 6 -13.26 6.09 -9.26
N ARG A 7 -14.08 6.23 -8.21
CA ARG A 7 -13.74 6.39 -6.79
C ARG A 7 -12.29 6.80 -6.50
N THR A 8 -12.00 8.09 -6.66
CA THR A 8 -10.78 8.67 -6.09
C THR A 8 -11.05 8.93 -4.61
N ASP A 9 -10.54 8.08 -3.73
CA ASP A 9 -10.36 8.45 -2.32
C ASP A 9 -9.27 9.52 -2.26
N ILE A 10 -9.69 10.79 -2.10
CA ILE A 10 -8.78 11.92 -1.94
C ILE A 10 -8.23 11.87 -0.51
N PHE A 11 -7.07 11.22 -0.34
CA PHE A 11 -6.30 11.36 0.89
C PHE A 11 -5.53 12.69 0.87
N SER A 12 -5.86 13.60 1.79
CA SER A 12 -4.99 14.75 2.06
C SER A 12 -3.64 14.23 2.58
N LEU A 13 -2.58 14.45 1.80
CA LEU A 13 -1.21 13.98 2.08
C LEU A 13 -0.59 14.53 3.39
N ASP A 14 -1.25 15.49 4.05
CA ASP A 14 -0.81 16.06 5.33
C ASP A 14 -0.96 15.11 6.54
N GLY A 15 -1.66 13.97 6.42
CA GLY A 15 -2.22 13.30 7.59
C GLY A 15 -1.89 11.83 7.89
N ILE A 16 -1.07 11.10 7.11
CA ILE A 16 -0.87 9.65 7.41
C ILE A 16 0.07 9.39 8.60
N ALA A 17 0.69 10.44 9.16
CA ALA A 17 1.62 10.29 10.26
C ALA A 17 0.90 9.71 11.49
N GLY A 18 1.21 8.46 11.85
CA GLY A 18 0.53 7.71 12.91
C GLY A 18 -0.50 6.70 12.40
N SER A 19 -0.72 6.61 11.08
CA SER A 19 -1.64 5.65 10.44
C SER A 19 -0.99 4.88 9.29
N GLN A 20 0.33 4.69 9.35
CA GLN A 20 1.08 4.06 8.26
C GLN A 20 0.72 2.59 8.07
N ARG A 21 0.46 1.86 9.16
CA ARG A 21 0.06 0.45 9.09
C ARG A 21 -1.30 0.33 8.41
N GLU A 22 -2.27 1.11 8.85
CA GLU A 22 -3.62 1.19 8.30
C GLU A 22 -3.58 1.58 6.83
N TYR A 23 -2.71 2.53 6.46
CA TYR A 23 -2.51 2.92 5.07
C TYR A 23 -1.96 1.76 4.21
N ILE A 24 -1.03 0.96 4.72
CA ILE A 24 -0.49 -0.21 4.00
C ILE A 24 -1.59 -1.27 3.80
N HIS A 25 -2.38 -1.57 4.83
CA HIS A 25 -3.50 -2.51 4.72
C HIS A 25 -4.53 -2.03 3.70
N TRP A 26 -4.97 -0.76 3.81
CA TRP A 26 -5.91 -0.17 2.85
C TRP A 26 -5.37 -0.19 1.42
N LEU A 27 -4.09 0.11 1.22
CA LEU A 27 -3.45 0.09 -0.09
C LEU A 27 -3.50 -1.31 -0.71
N LEU A 28 -3.10 -2.33 0.05
CA LEU A 28 -3.10 -3.71 -0.42
C LEU A 28 -4.52 -4.21 -0.70
N GLU A 29 -5.48 -3.93 0.18
CA GLU A 29 -6.89 -4.26 -0.02
C GLU A 29 -7.46 -3.60 -1.28
N THR A 30 -7.15 -2.33 -1.50
CA THR A 30 -7.57 -1.58 -2.68
C THR A 30 -6.98 -2.19 -3.96
N CYS A 31 -5.70 -2.56 -3.93
CA CYS A 31 -5.03 -3.20 -5.06
C CYS A 31 -5.56 -4.61 -5.37
N THR A 32 -6.02 -5.35 -4.36
CA THR A 32 -6.53 -6.72 -4.50
C THR A 32 -8.04 -6.78 -4.68
N GLU A 33 -8.73 -5.64 -4.65
CA GLU A 33 -10.19 -5.55 -4.58
C GLU A 33 -10.77 -6.35 -3.40
N GLY A 34 -10.03 -6.45 -2.28
CA GLY A 34 -10.40 -7.24 -1.10
C GLY A 34 -10.47 -8.75 -1.33
N ARG A 35 -9.92 -9.26 -2.44
CA ARG A 35 -9.93 -10.71 -2.77
C ARG A 35 -8.84 -11.48 -2.05
N VAL A 36 -7.84 -10.77 -1.52
CA VAL A 36 -6.62 -11.33 -0.95
C VAL A 36 -6.29 -10.54 0.31
N GLU A 37 -6.12 -11.26 1.42
CA GLU A 37 -5.70 -10.69 2.71
C GLU A 37 -4.28 -10.11 2.60
N ALA A 38 -4.06 -8.92 3.19
CA ALA A 38 -2.78 -8.22 3.12
C ALA A 38 -1.60 -9.08 3.63
N GLU A 39 -1.85 -9.87 4.68
CA GLU A 39 -0.91 -10.76 5.36
C GLU A 39 -0.44 -11.92 4.47
N SER A 40 -1.17 -12.22 3.40
CA SER A 40 -0.78 -13.23 2.41
C SER A 40 0.18 -12.68 1.35
N ILE A 41 0.28 -11.35 1.23
CA ILE A 41 1.19 -10.64 0.31
C ILE A 41 2.46 -10.23 1.05
N LEU A 42 2.31 -9.59 2.22
CA LEU A 42 3.40 -9.17 3.09
C LEU A 42 3.14 -9.71 4.49
N THR A 43 4.16 -10.28 5.14
CA THR A 43 4.02 -10.72 6.53
C THR A 43 3.72 -9.54 7.46
N GLU A 44 3.05 -9.78 8.59
CA GLU A 44 2.77 -8.73 9.58
C GLU A 44 4.03 -7.99 10.03
N ASP A 45 5.12 -8.73 10.28
CA ASP A 45 6.42 -8.15 10.64
C ASP A 45 6.97 -7.21 9.54
N ALA A 46 6.76 -7.55 8.26
CA ALA A 46 7.18 -6.71 7.15
C ALA A 46 6.32 -5.44 7.06
N ILE A 47 5.00 -5.56 7.27
CA ILE A 47 4.09 -4.42 7.35
C ILE A 47 4.51 -3.48 8.48
N ASP A 48 4.82 -4.01 9.66
CA ASP A 48 5.30 -3.22 10.80
C ASP A 48 6.63 -2.52 10.54
N LEU A 49 7.56 -3.23 9.89
CA LEU A 49 8.84 -2.66 9.48
C LEU A 49 8.64 -1.49 8.51
N LEU A 50 7.80 -1.66 7.49
CA LEU A 50 7.50 -0.61 6.50
C LEU A 50 6.79 0.58 7.15
N ALA A 51 5.81 0.33 8.01
CA ALA A 51 5.07 1.37 8.74
C ALA A 51 5.98 2.19 9.66
N THR A 52 6.99 1.56 10.27
CA THR A 52 7.95 2.23 11.14
C THR A 52 8.99 3.04 10.35
N LYS A 53 9.39 2.57 9.17
CA LYS A 53 10.49 3.15 8.39
C LYS A 53 10.04 4.23 7.41
N LEU A 54 8.83 4.11 6.87
CA LEU A 54 8.33 4.97 5.81
C LEU A 54 7.34 5.96 6.40
N ARG A 55 7.50 7.25 6.06
CA ARG A 55 6.73 8.33 6.70
C ARG A 55 5.68 8.94 5.80
N THR A 56 5.81 8.77 4.49
CA THR A 56 4.89 9.38 3.52
C THR A 56 4.20 8.32 2.67
N PRO A 57 2.98 8.60 2.18
CA PRO A 57 2.27 7.68 1.28
C PRO A 57 3.10 7.31 0.05
N LEU A 58 3.82 8.29 -0.50
CA LEU A 58 4.66 8.09 -1.67
C LEU A 58 5.84 7.15 -1.39
N GLN A 59 6.48 7.27 -0.21
CA GLN A 59 7.54 6.36 0.19
C GLN A 59 7.02 4.92 0.31
N ILE A 60 5.85 4.74 0.92
CA ILE A 60 5.20 3.43 1.09
C ILE A 60 4.90 2.79 -0.27
N GLN A 61 4.22 3.51 -1.16
CA GLN A 61 3.88 3.01 -2.49
C GLN A 61 5.14 2.61 -3.29
N LEU A 62 6.18 3.45 -3.30
CA LEU A 62 7.41 3.17 -4.03
C LEU A 62 8.09 1.87 -3.54
N HIS A 63 8.28 1.72 -2.24
CA HIS A 63 9.03 0.57 -1.70
C HIS A 63 8.25 -0.74 -1.82
N ILE A 64 6.93 -0.70 -1.68
CA ILE A 64 6.08 -1.88 -1.91
C ILE A 64 6.17 -2.31 -3.38
N SER A 65 6.00 -1.37 -4.33
CA SER A 65 6.13 -1.68 -5.76
C SER A 65 7.47 -2.31 -6.10
N LEU A 66 8.59 -1.74 -5.63
CA LEU A 66 9.92 -2.28 -5.85
C LEU A 66 10.10 -3.68 -5.27
N THR A 67 9.56 -3.92 -4.07
CA THR A 67 9.68 -5.22 -3.40
C THR A 67 8.88 -6.30 -4.14
N LEU A 68 7.65 -5.98 -4.56
CA LEU A 68 6.80 -6.90 -5.30
C LEU A 68 7.36 -7.20 -6.69
N GLU A 69 7.88 -6.19 -7.39
CA GLU A 69 8.56 -6.39 -8.68
C GLU A 69 9.79 -7.28 -8.54
N ALA A 70 10.64 -7.02 -7.54
CA ALA A 70 11.81 -7.86 -7.27
C ALA A 70 11.42 -9.30 -6.93
N GLY A 71 10.39 -9.50 -6.11
CA GLY A 71 9.85 -10.82 -5.78
C GLY A 71 9.32 -11.55 -7.02
N TYR A 72 8.56 -10.86 -7.87
CA TYR A 72 8.06 -11.42 -9.13
C TYR A 72 9.18 -11.81 -10.10
N LEU A 73 10.26 -11.03 -10.17
CA LEU A 73 11.39 -11.33 -11.07
C LEU A 73 12.29 -12.47 -10.58
N THR A 74 12.19 -12.85 -9.30
CA THR A 74 13.07 -13.85 -8.69
C THR A 74 12.39 -15.18 -8.34
N GLY A 75 11.05 -15.24 -8.43
CA GLY A 75 10.24 -16.46 -8.29
C GLY A 75 9.91 -17.12 -9.62
#